data_AF-A0A1L9UEM2-F1
#
_entry.id   AF-A0A1L9UEM2-F1
#
_cell.length_a   1.000
_cell.length_b   1.000
_cell.length_c   1.000
_cell.angle_alpha   90.00
_cell.angle_beta   90.00
_cell.angle_gamma   90.00
#
_symmetry.space_group_name_H-M   'P 1'
#
loop_
_entity.id
_entity.type
_entity.pdbx_description
1 polymer ?
#
loop_
_entity_poly.entity_id
_entity_poly.type
_entity_poly.pdbx_seq_one_letter_code
_entity_poly.pdbx_strand_id
1 'polypeptide(L)'
;MLAPPTTSSDHANHDHHQQPHHDRPSPYQGDPLPHVSADLVIPNAVTFALATSTTTTTSSEDVSDERLWVPQAPGVWFCPLLLNVSQGYFVNLLRVRRSGILSRHRHTGPVHATVLRGRWHYLEHPWWATEGSHAFEPPGDIHTLEVPAGVAEMVTLFHVTGAYIYVDPQGRPLGVEDVFSKLAAARAHYERVGLGAGFVEQFVR
;
A
#
# COMPACT_ATOMS: atom_id res chain seq x y z
N MET A 1 -14.34 67.66 33.99
CA MET A 1 -15.10 67.66 32.72
C MET A 1 -14.74 66.33 32.04
N LEU A 2 -15.75 65.51 31.63
CA LEU A 2 -15.75 64.05 31.30
C LEU A 2 -16.38 63.24 32.45
N ALA A 3 -17.44 62.43 32.34
CA ALA A 3 -18.34 61.91 31.28
C ALA A 3 -19.81 61.91 31.86
N PRO A 4 -20.93 61.35 31.30
CA PRO A 4 -21.09 60.29 30.29
C PRO A 4 -22.20 60.54 29.20
N PRO A 5 -22.39 59.61 28.23
CA PRO A 5 -23.46 59.70 27.23
C PRO A 5 -24.78 59.12 27.76
N THR A 6 -25.89 59.77 27.40
CA THR A 6 -27.26 59.28 27.61
C THR A 6 -27.74 58.43 26.43
N THR A 7 -28.54 57.44 26.82
CA THR A 7 -29.08 56.26 26.12
C THR A 7 -30.23 56.51 25.14
N SER A 8 -30.58 55.41 24.45
CA SER A 8 -31.92 55.04 23.91
C SER A 8 -32.10 55.38 22.42
N SER A 9 -32.66 54.55 21.56
CA SER A 9 -33.08 53.15 21.53
C SER A 9 -33.67 52.97 20.14
N ASP A 10 -33.48 51.83 19.47
CA ASP A 10 -34.64 51.18 18.88
C ASP A 10 -34.37 49.71 18.62
N HIS A 11 -35.20 48.91 19.29
CA HIS A 11 -35.27 47.47 19.19
C HIS A 11 -36.00 47.10 17.90
N ALA A 12 -35.27 46.53 16.94
CA ALA A 12 -35.89 45.68 15.92
C ALA A 12 -35.72 44.22 16.32
N ASN A 13 -36.85 43.72 16.79
CA ASN A 13 -37.26 42.36 17.11
C ASN A 13 -36.43 41.22 16.50
N HIS A 14 -36.06 40.27 17.35
CA HIS A 14 -35.69 38.92 16.96
C HIS A 14 -36.84 38.27 16.19
N ASP A 15 -36.60 37.87 14.95
CA ASP A 15 -37.32 36.76 14.34
C ASP A 15 -36.27 35.73 13.89
N HIS A 16 -35.87 34.91 14.84
CA HIS A 16 -35.20 33.63 14.56
C HIS A 16 -36.24 32.67 14.00
N HIS A 17 -36.65 32.89 12.75
CA HIS A 17 -37.28 31.85 11.96
C HIS A 17 -36.22 30.84 11.55
N GLN A 18 -36.24 29.73 12.27
CA GLN A 18 -35.59 28.47 11.94
C GLN A 18 -35.78 28.12 10.46
N GLN A 19 -34.69 27.78 9.79
CA GLN A 19 -34.63 26.59 8.95
C GLN A 19 -33.19 26.04 9.00
N PRO A 20 -32.97 24.80 9.50
CA PRO A 20 -31.69 24.15 9.34
C PRO A 20 -31.58 23.77 7.86
N HIS A 21 -30.79 24.51 7.09
CA HIS A 21 -30.36 24.05 5.78
C HIS A 21 -29.44 22.85 5.99
N HIS A 22 -30.04 21.66 6.07
CA HIS A 22 -29.35 20.42 5.78
C HIS A 22 -29.10 20.39 4.26
N ASP A 23 -28.18 21.23 3.80
CA ASP A 23 -27.66 21.12 2.44
C ASP A 23 -27.07 19.73 2.31
N ARG A 24 -27.72 18.88 1.51
CA ARG A 24 -27.16 17.58 1.17
C ARG A 24 -25.78 17.83 0.56
N PRO A 25 -24.74 17.09 0.98
CA PRO A 25 -23.44 17.22 0.35
C PRO A 25 -23.59 16.97 -1.14
N SER A 26 -23.14 17.94 -1.95
CA SER A 26 -23.11 17.84 -3.41
C SER A 26 -21.68 17.51 -3.85
N PRO A 27 -21.50 16.65 -4.87
CA PRO A 27 -20.18 16.36 -5.41
C PRO A 27 -19.61 17.59 -6.14
N TYR A 28 -18.30 17.57 -6.41
CA TYR A 28 -17.65 18.58 -7.25
C TYR A 28 -18.36 18.71 -8.61
N GLN A 29 -18.64 19.94 -9.04
CA GLN A 29 -19.40 20.25 -10.26
C GLN A 29 -18.58 20.99 -11.32
N GLY A 30 -17.30 21.25 -11.07
CA GLY A 30 -16.42 21.86 -12.07
C GLY A 30 -15.93 20.85 -13.10
N ASP A 31 -15.20 21.34 -14.09
CA ASP A 31 -14.58 20.48 -15.09
C ASP A 31 -13.55 19.55 -14.44
N PRO A 32 -13.44 18.29 -14.89
CA PRO A 32 -12.35 17.42 -14.47
C PRO A 32 -10.99 18.05 -14.76
N LEU A 33 -10.06 17.94 -13.81
CA LEU A 33 -8.69 18.38 -14.03
C LEU A 33 -8.05 17.55 -15.16
N PRO A 34 -7.32 18.17 -16.09
CA PRO A 34 -6.72 17.45 -17.20
C PRO A 34 -5.59 16.53 -16.72
N HIS A 35 -5.46 15.37 -17.36
CA HIS A 35 -4.38 14.38 -17.13
C HIS A 35 -4.31 13.79 -15.70
N VAL A 36 -5.41 13.81 -14.95
CA VAL A 36 -5.49 13.10 -13.66
C VAL A 36 -5.71 11.60 -13.91
N SER A 37 -4.84 10.76 -13.35
CA SER A 37 -5.01 9.31 -13.37
C SER A 37 -6.31 8.92 -12.67
N ALA A 38 -7.02 7.92 -13.20
CA ALA A 38 -8.28 7.46 -12.62
C ALA A 38 -8.10 6.95 -11.17
N ASP A 39 -9.14 7.05 -10.35
CA ASP A 39 -9.14 6.46 -9.01
C ASP A 39 -8.92 4.94 -9.08
N LEU A 40 -8.38 4.37 -8.00
CA LEU A 40 -8.18 2.93 -7.84
C LEU A 40 -8.85 2.45 -6.56
N VAL A 41 -9.73 1.46 -6.69
CA VAL A 41 -10.30 0.72 -5.57
C VAL A 41 -10.11 -0.75 -5.83
N ILE A 42 -9.40 -1.43 -4.91
CA ILE A 42 -9.27 -2.88 -4.92
C ILE A 42 -10.09 -3.43 -3.75
N PRO A 43 -11.28 -3.99 -4.01
CA PRO A 43 -12.09 -4.54 -2.94
C PRO A 43 -11.37 -5.72 -2.29
N ASN A 44 -11.55 -5.88 -0.98
CA ASN A 44 -11.07 -7.04 -0.23
C ASN A 44 -9.55 -7.28 -0.29
N ALA A 45 -8.72 -6.27 -0.63
CA ALA A 45 -7.26 -6.44 -0.79
C ALA A 45 -6.56 -7.12 0.40
N VAL A 46 -6.95 -6.75 1.63
CA VAL A 46 -6.40 -7.35 2.85
C VAL A 46 -7.01 -8.72 3.14
N THR A 47 -8.34 -8.85 3.01
CA THR A 47 -9.05 -10.12 3.24
C THR A 47 -8.54 -11.21 2.31
N PHE A 48 -8.33 -10.88 1.04
CA PHE A 48 -7.72 -11.75 0.03
C PHE A 48 -6.37 -12.27 0.49
N ALA A 49 -5.48 -11.38 0.93
CA ALA A 49 -4.14 -11.79 1.28
C ALA A 49 -4.03 -12.57 2.59
N LEU A 50 -5.06 -12.48 3.44
CA LEU A 50 -5.16 -13.24 4.67
C LEU A 50 -5.98 -14.52 4.54
N ALA A 51 -6.62 -14.76 3.38
CA ALA A 51 -7.37 -15.99 3.17
C ALA A 51 -6.45 -17.21 3.28
N THR A 52 -6.82 -18.17 4.14
CA THR A 52 -6.13 -19.46 4.22
C THR A 52 -6.84 -20.46 3.32
N SER A 53 -6.07 -21.32 2.64
CA SER A 53 -6.58 -22.36 1.74
C SER A 53 -7.54 -23.39 2.39
N THR A 54 -7.78 -23.29 3.70
CA THR A 54 -8.66 -24.16 4.50
C THR A 54 -10.09 -23.64 4.65
N THR A 55 -10.39 -22.42 4.20
CA THR A 55 -11.73 -21.82 4.38
C THR A 55 -12.72 -22.41 3.38
N THR A 56 -13.36 -23.52 3.75
CA THR A 56 -14.44 -24.15 2.99
C THR A 56 -15.74 -23.36 3.22
N THR A 57 -15.88 -22.18 2.62
CA THR A 57 -17.15 -21.45 2.63
C THR A 57 -17.70 -21.40 1.22
N THR A 58 -18.83 -22.06 1.00
CA THR A 58 -19.60 -22.19 -0.25
C THR A 58 -20.24 -20.89 -0.77
N SER A 59 -19.76 -19.71 -0.35
CA SER A 59 -20.13 -18.44 -0.95
C SER A 59 -19.26 -18.17 -2.18
N SER A 60 -19.88 -17.81 -3.30
CA SER A 60 -19.33 -17.70 -4.66
C SER A 60 -18.24 -16.63 -4.89
N GLU A 61 -17.55 -16.17 -3.86
CA GLU A 61 -16.37 -15.31 -3.98
C GLU A 61 -15.20 -16.10 -3.40
N ASP A 62 -14.47 -16.80 -4.27
CA ASP A 62 -13.20 -17.41 -3.90
C ASP A 62 -12.22 -16.28 -3.57
N VAL A 63 -12.17 -15.89 -2.29
CA VAL A 63 -11.32 -14.80 -1.77
C VAL A 63 -9.83 -15.20 -1.81
N SER A 64 -9.46 -16.28 -2.51
CA SER A 64 -8.12 -16.87 -2.48
C SER A 64 -7.53 -17.20 -3.85
N ASP A 65 -7.88 -16.47 -4.92
CA ASP A 65 -7.29 -16.67 -6.24
C ASP A 65 -5.76 -16.54 -6.25
N GLU A 66 -5.07 -17.69 -6.18
CA GLU A 66 -3.61 -17.80 -6.13
C GLU A 66 -2.93 -17.26 -7.39
N ARG A 67 -3.66 -17.08 -8.49
CA ARG A 67 -3.14 -16.51 -9.74
C ARG A 67 -2.78 -15.02 -9.62
N LEU A 68 -3.23 -14.35 -8.55
CA LEU A 68 -2.88 -12.95 -8.28
C LEU A 68 -1.49 -12.81 -7.63
N TRP A 69 -0.93 -13.88 -7.09
CA TRP A 69 0.38 -13.87 -6.43
C TRP A 69 1.53 -14.08 -7.43
N VAL A 70 2.13 -12.99 -7.86
CA VAL A 70 3.26 -12.95 -8.80
C VAL A 70 4.53 -13.49 -8.10
N PRO A 71 5.17 -14.55 -8.63
CA PRO A 71 6.42 -15.06 -8.06
C PRO A 71 7.56 -14.05 -8.22
N GLN A 72 8.31 -13.80 -7.14
CA GLN A 72 9.48 -12.93 -7.13
C GLN A 72 10.78 -13.71 -6.91
N ALA A 73 10.76 -14.68 -6.00
CA ALA A 73 11.87 -15.59 -5.72
C ALA A 73 11.31 -16.90 -5.15
N PRO A 74 12.12 -17.97 -5.03
CA PRO A 74 11.66 -19.20 -4.38
C PRO A 74 11.13 -18.91 -2.97
N GLY A 75 9.83 -19.18 -2.75
CA GLY A 75 9.16 -18.93 -1.48
C GLY A 75 8.72 -17.48 -1.23
N VAL A 76 8.80 -16.59 -2.24
CA VAL A 76 8.47 -15.16 -2.14
C VAL A 76 7.58 -14.75 -3.32
N TRP A 77 6.45 -14.14 -3.01
CA TRP A 77 5.48 -13.64 -3.99
C TRP A 77 5.05 -12.22 -3.65
N PHE A 78 4.63 -11.47 -4.66
CA PHE A 78 3.93 -10.21 -4.44
C PHE A 78 2.57 -10.20 -5.13
N CYS A 79 1.61 -9.48 -4.55
CA CYS A 79 0.35 -9.13 -5.18
C CYS A 79 0.33 -7.61 -5.39
N PRO A 80 0.33 -7.10 -6.64
CA PRO A 80 0.23 -5.68 -6.91
C PRO A 80 -1.07 -5.10 -6.36
N LEU A 81 -1.01 -3.93 -5.73
CA LEU A 81 -2.16 -3.10 -5.41
C LEU A 81 -2.15 -1.78 -6.17
N LEU A 82 -0.98 -1.22 -6.45
CA LEU A 82 -0.84 -0.03 -7.27
C LEU A 82 0.56 -0.02 -7.89
N LEU A 83 0.66 0.29 -9.18
CA LEU A 83 1.91 0.43 -9.93
C LEU A 83 1.93 1.83 -10.56
N ASN A 84 2.47 2.81 -9.85
CA ASN A 84 2.51 4.19 -10.35
C ASN A 84 3.77 4.40 -11.16
N VAL A 85 3.66 4.28 -12.48
CA VAL A 85 4.82 4.32 -13.37
C VAL A 85 5.32 5.75 -13.58
N SER A 86 4.44 6.76 -13.40
CA SER A 86 4.80 8.16 -13.56
C SER A 86 5.50 8.74 -12.34
N GLN A 87 5.04 8.38 -11.14
CA GLN A 87 5.63 8.84 -9.87
C GLN A 87 6.71 7.88 -9.34
N GLY A 88 6.90 6.72 -9.98
CA GLY A 88 7.99 5.80 -9.66
C GLY A 88 7.82 5.11 -8.30
N TYR A 89 6.62 4.65 -7.97
CA TYR A 89 6.36 3.89 -6.74
C TYR A 89 5.41 2.72 -6.99
N PHE A 90 5.38 1.78 -6.06
CA PHE A 90 4.38 0.72 -6.04
C PHE A 90 3.87 0.44 -4.63
N VAL A 91 2.63 -0.05 -4.58
CA VAL A 91 2.01 -0.59 -3.38
C VAL A 91 1.72 -2.06 -3.67
N ASN A 92 2.19 -2.96 -2.81
CA ASN A 92 1.97 -4.38 -2.98
C ASN A 92 1.89 -5.11 -1.63
N LEU A 93 1.26 -6.27 -1.66
CA LEU A 93 1.36 -7.25 -0.59
C LEU A 93 2.55 -8.14 -0.92
N LEU A 94 3.43 -8.41 0.05
CA LEU A 94 4.51 -9.37 -0.05
C LEU A 94 4.17 -10.58 0.81
N ARG A 95 4.20 -11.77 0.22
CA ARG A 95 3.98 -13.05 0.91
C ARG A 95 5.26 -13.87 0.90
N VAL A 96 5.65 -14.37 2.07
CA VAL A 96 6.84 -15.20 2.24
C VAL A 96 6.48 -16.47 3.00
N ARG A 97 6.80 -17.64 2.42
CA ARG A 97 6.60 -18.98 3.03
C ARG A 97 7.91 -19.74 3.15
N ARG A 98 8.98 -19.02 3.49
CA ARG A 98 10.32 -19.58 3.76
C ARG A 98 10.97 -18.80 4.88
N SER A 99 11.97 -19.41 5.52
CA SER A 99 12.80 -18.79 6.54
C SER A 99 14.20 -18.45 6.03
N GLY A 100 14.93 -17.64 6.80
CA GLY A 100 16.28 -17.17 6.55
C GLY A 100 16.33 -15.80 5.88
N ILE A 101 17.52 -15.45 5.39
CA ILE A 101 17.77 -14.19 4.70
C ILE A 101 17.09 -14.19 3.33
N LEU A 102 16.28 -13.17 3.05
CA LEU A 102 15.64 -12.99 1.76
C LEU A 102 16.48 -12.12 0.83
N SER A 103 16.93 -10.96 1.32
CA SER A 103 17.70 -10.02 0.53
C SER A 103 18.47 -9.04 1.40
N ARG A 104 19.57 -8.50 0.86
CA ARG A 104 20.15 -7.23 1.30
C ARG A 104 19.93 -6.20 0.22
N HIS A 105 19.42 -5.03 0.60
CA HIS A 105 19.10 -4.00 -0.37
C HIS A 105 19.16 -2.61 0.22
N ARG A 106 19.28 -1.64 -0.68
CA ARG A 106 19.21 -0.20 -0.42
C ARG A 106 17.95 0.37 -1.06
N HIS A 107 17.26 1.27 -0.37
CA HIS A 107 16.14 2.00 -0.96
C HIS A 107 16.56 3.33 -1.58
N THR A 108 16.02 3.67 -2.75
CA THR A 108 16.23 5.01 -3.35
C THR A 108 15.23 6.06 -2.87
N GLY A 109 14.09 5.64 -2.32
CA GLY A 109 13.08 6.49 -1.67
C GLY A 109 12.56 5.84 -0.39
N PRO A 110 11.54 6.44 0.28
CA PRO A 110 11.01 5.90 1.52
C PRO A 110 10.22 4.61 1.29
N VAL A 111 10.23 3.72 2.30
CA VAL A 111 9.37 2.54 2.35
C VAL A 111 8.53 2.56 3.62
N HIS A 112 7.25 2.22 3.45
CA HIS A 112 6.31 2.02 4.53
C HIS A 112 5.85 0.56 4.50
N ALA A 113 5.92 -0.11 5.66
CA ALA A 113 5.57 -1.51 5.79
C ALA A 113 4.52 -1.68 6.90
N THR A 114 3.43 -2.39 6.60
CA THR A 114 2.43 -2.79 7.61
C THR A 114 2.29 -4.30 7.60
N VAL A 115 2.65 -4.93 8.72
CA VAL A 115 2.65 -6.40 8.83
C VAL A 115 1.25 -6.89 9.10
N LEU A 116 0.73 -7.72 8.19
CA LEU A 116 -0.64 -8.27 8.27
C LEU A 116 -0.66 -9.69 8.83
N ARG A 117 0.45 -10.43 8.71
CA ARG A 117 0.60 -11.78 9.27
C ARG A 117 2.07 -12.10 9.50
N GLY A 118 2.34 -12.86 10.55
CA GLY A 118 3.67 -13.38 10.83
C GLY A 118 4.62 -12.32 11.36
N ARG A 119 5.92 -12.47 11.08
CA ARG A 119 6.95 -11.53 11.52
C ARG A 119 8.21 -11.60 10.67
N TRP A 120 8.99 -10.53 10.69
CA TRP A 120 10.29 -10.41 10.03
C TRP A 120 11.20 -9.44 10.79
N HIS A 121 12.47 -9.40 10.40
CA HIS A 121 13.52 -8.63 11.05
C HIS A 121 14.51 -8.07 10.04
N TYR A 122 15.12 -6.93 10.38
CA TYR A 122 16.33 -6.46 9.71
C TYR A 122 17.52 -6.64 10.64
N LEU A 123 18.56 -7.32 10.18
CA LEU A 123 19.75 -7.63 10.97
C LEU A 123 20.42 -6.38 11.58
N GLU A 124 20.27 -5.25 10.91
CA GLU A 124 20.83 -3.95 11.26
C GLU A 124 20.08 -3.24 12.40
N HIS A 125 18.96 -3.80 12.88
CA HIS A 125 18.10 -3.19 13.87
C HIS A 125 17.75 -4.12 15.05
N PRO A 126 17.50 -3.57 16.25
CA PRO A 126 17.15 -4.39 17.42
C PRO A 126 15.68 -4.84 17.46
N TRP A 127 14.81 -4.23 16.66
CA TRP A 127 13.36 -4.42 16.72
C TRP A 127 12.88 -5.49 15.74
N TRP A 128 11.78 -6.17 16.09
CA TRP A 128 11.09 -7.12 15.22
C TRP A 128 9.79 -6.52 14.70
N ALA A 129 9.52 -6.64 13.41
CA ALA A 129 8.21 -6.31 12.86
C ALA A 129 7.30 -7.54 12.98
N THR A 130 6.20 -7.40 13.71
CA THR A 130 5.23 -8.47 13.99
C THR A 130 3.84 -8.07 13.54
N GLU A 131 2.91 -9.01 13.44
CA GLU A 131 1.52 -8.74 13.05
C GLU A 131 0.92 -7.49 13.73
N GLY A 132 0.35 -6.59 12.92
CA GLY A 132 -0.18 -5.29 13.35
C GLY A 132 0.85 -4.16 13.43
N SER A 133 2.15 -4.44 13.30
CA SER A 133 3.21 -3.44 13.35
C SER A 133 3.28 -2.60 12.07
N HIS A 134 3.67 -1.33 12.21
CA HIS A 134 4.10 -0.48 11.12
C HIS A 134 5.60 -0.20 11.23
N ALA A 135 6.31 -0.23 10.11
CA ALA A 135 7.70 0.18 10.00
C ALA A 135 7.86 1.23 8.90
N PHE A 136 8.79 2.15 9.14
CA PHE A 136 9.22 3.16 8.18
C PHE A 136 10.71 3.00 7.95
N GLU A 137 11.10 2.95 6.69
CA GLU A 137 12.49 2.76 6.27
C GLU A 137 12.89 4.00 5.43
N PRO A 138 13.88 4.78 5.90
CA PRO A 138 14.23 6.02 5.23
C PRO A 138 14.99 5.78 3.91
N PRO A 139 14.94 6.75 2.96
CA PRO A 139 15.74 6.68 1.74
C PRO A 139 17.23 6.51 2.05
N GLY A 140 17.89 5.62 1.31
CA GLY A 140 19.31 5.35 1.43
C GLY A 140 19.69 4.34 2.50
N ASP A 141 18.75 3.92 3.35
CA ASP A 141 19.00 2.85 4.32
C ASP A 141 19.38 1.54 3.62
N ILE A 142 20.25 0.76 4.25
CA ILE A 142 20.70 -0.54 3.76
C ILE A 142 20.43 -1.57 4.83
N HIS A 143 19.60 -2.56 4.51
CA HIS A 143 19.25 -3.61 5.45
C HIS A 143 19.17 -4.99 4.83
N THR A 144 19.20 -5.99 5.70
CA THR A 144 19.17 -7.40 5.38
C THR A 144 17.89 -8.01 5.98
N LEU A 145 16.91 -8.30 5.14
CA LEU A 145 15.61 -8.84 5.56
C LEU A 145 15.72 -10.33 5.92
N GLU A 146 15.27 -10.67 7.12
CA GLU A 146 15.16 -12.02 7.63
C GLU A 146 13.72 -12.38 7.98
N VAL A 147 13.31 -13.60 7.61
CA VAL A 147 12.12 -14.26 8.18
C VAL A 147 12.60 -15.40 9.08
N PRO A 148 12.24 -15.42 10.38
CA PRO A 148 12.78 -16.41 11.31
C PRO A 148 12.15 -17.79 11.07
N ALA A 149 12.83 -18.83 11.54
CA ALA A 149 12.27 -20.18 11.54
C ALA A 149 10.95 -20.25 12.35
N GLY A 150 10.06 -21.16 11.97
CA GLY A 150 8.75 -21.37 12.62
C GLY A 150 7.64 -20.40 12.16
N VAL A 151 7.96 -19.40 11.33
CA VAL A 151 6.94 -18.58 10.66
C VAL A 151 6.46 -19.33 9.41
N ALA A 152 5.23 -19.84 9.47
CA ALA A 152 4.62 -20.55 8.34
C ALA A 152 4.39 -19.62 7.14
N GLU A 153 3.99 -18.38 7.42
CA GLU A 153 3.71 -17.36 6.42
C GLU A 153 3.91 -15.97 7.02
N MET A 154 4.55 -15.09 6.26
CA MET A 154 4.58 -13.65 6.50
C MET A 154 3.84 -12.95 5.37
N VAL A 155 2.96 -12.00 5.73
CA VAL A 155 2.30 -11.10 4.77
C VAL A 155 2.50 -9.67 5.24
N THR A 156 3.09 -8.83 4.39
CA THR A 156 3.33 -7.41 4.69
C THR A 156 2.86 -6.55 3.53
N LEU A 157 2.08 -5.50 3.82
CA LEU A 157 1.76 -4.43 2.88
C LEU A 157 2.94 -3.48 2.81
N PHE A 158 3.51 -3.31 1.62
CA PHE A 158 4.55 -2.34 1.35
C PHE A 158 4.04 -1.23 0.45
N HIS A 159 4.38 0.01 0.78
CA HIS A 159 4.42 1.13 -0.14
C HIS A 159 5.89 1.53 -0.32
N VAL A 160 6.38 1.40 -1.55
CA VAL A 160 7.77 1.60 -1.92
C VAL A 160 7.88 2.73 -2.91
N THR A 161 8.51 3.82 -2.50
CA THR A 161 8.86 4.91 -3.41
C THR A 161 10.27 4.69 -3.95
N GLY A 162 10.41 4.76 -5.28
CA GLY A 162 11.67 4.48 -5.96
C GLY A 162 11.90 2.99 -6.17
N ALA A 163 13.10 2.53 -5.86
CA ALA A 163 13.60 1.21 -6.20
C ALA A 163 14.35 0.56 -5.05
N TYR A 164 14.37 -0.77 -5.06
CA TYR A 164 15.31 -1.58 -4.30
C TYR A 164 16.57 -1.79 -5.15
N ILE A 165 17.72 -1.39 -4.64
CA ILE A 165 19.00 -1.77 -5.19
C ILE A 165 19.51 -2.94 -4.35
N TYR A 166 19.47 -4.15 -4.91
CA TYR A 166 20.09 -5.30 -4.26
C TYR A 166 21.60 -5.08 -4.17
N VAL A 167 22.19 -5.32 -3.00
CA VAL A 167 23.61 -5.10 -2.77
C VAL A 167 24.28 -6.27 -2.08
N ASP A 168 25.58 -6.40 -2.31
CA ASP A 168 26.42 -7.34 -1.56
C ASP A 168 26.75 -6.81 -0.13
N PRO A 169 27.48 -7.55 0.71
CA PRO A 169 27.84 -7.08 2.05
C PRO A 169 28.68 -5.80 2.10
N GLN A 170 29.29 -5.40 0.99
CA GLN A 170 30.08 -4.17 0.86
C GLN A 170 29.26 -3.02 0.27
N GLY A 171 27.96 -3.21 0.03
CA GLY A 171 27.08 -2.20 -0.56
C GLY A 171 27.24 -2.05 -2.07
N ARG A 172 27.92 -2.99 -2.76
CA ARG A 172 28.06 -2.94 -4.21
C ARG A 172 26.76 -3.39 -4.89
N PRO A 173 26.22 -2.64 -5.87
CA PRO A 173 24.99 -3.00 -6.56
C PRO A 173 25.09 -4.34 -7.31
N LEU A 174 24.07 -5.17 -7.15
CA LEU A 174 23.91 -6.47 -7.81
C LEU A 174 22.72 -6.51 -8.76
N GLY A 175 21.72 -5.65 -8.53
CA GLY A 175 20.50 -5.58 -9.34
C GLY A 175 19.55 -4.51 -8.84
N VAL A 176 18.52 -4.22 -9.63
CA VAL A 176 17.50 -3.22 -9.32
C VAL A 176 16.11 -3.84 -9.46
N GLU A 177 15.25 -3.54 -8.50
CA GLU A 177 13.81 -3.82 -8.56
C GLU A 177 13.05 -2.50 -8.38
N ASP A 178 12.20 -2.15 -9.35
CA ASP A 178 11.42 -0.91 -9.39
C ASP A 178 10.00 -1.17 -9.91
N VAL A 179 9.19 -0.12 -10.08
CA VAL A 179 7.82 -0.26 -10.57
C VAL A 179 7.75 -0.91 -11.97
N PHE A 180 8.74 -0.69 -12.83
CA PHE A 180 8.76 -1.25 -14.19
C PHE A 180 9.11 -2.73 -14.19
N SER A 181 10.05 -3.16 -13.34
CA SER A 181 10.36 -4.58 -13.18
C SER A 181 9.18 -5.32 -12.53
N LYS A 182 8.48 -4.72 -11.57
CA LYS A 182 7.22 -5.26 -11.00
C LYS A 182 6.14 -5.39 -12.06
N LEU A 183 5.93 -4.35 -12.87
CA LEU A 183 4.96 -4.36 -13.96
C LEU A 183 5.27 -5.46 -14.98
N ALA A 184 6.52 -5.58 -15.41
CA ALA A 184 6.95 -6.61 -16.35
C ALA A 184 6.73 -8.03 -15.80
N ALA A 185 7.11 -8.26 -14.53
CA ALA A 185 6.93 -9.55 -13.86
C ALA A 185 5.44 -9.92 -13.73
N ALA A 186 4.60 -8.96 -13.31
CA ALA A 186 3.16 -9.17 -13.17
C ALA A 186 2.49 -9.44 -14.53
N ARG A 187 2.84 -8.67 -15.57
CA ARG A 187 2.35 -8.88 -16.93
C ARG A 187 2.64 -10.30 -17.43
N ALA A 188 3.90 -10.73 -17.32
CA ALA A 188 4.33 -12.05 -17.75
C ALA A 188 3.65 -13.17 -16.94
N HIS A 189 3.49 -12.98 -15.63
CA HIS A 189 2.82 -13.93 -14.77
C HIS A 189 1.35 -14.10 -15.14
N TYR A 190 0.60 -12.99 -15.27
CA TYR A 190 -0.83 -13.02 -15.56
C TYR A 190 -1.16 -13.61 -16.93
N GLU A 191 -0.31 -13.37 -17.94
CA GLU A 191 -0.38 -14.09 -19.20
C GLU A 191 -0.24 -15.61 -18.98
N ARG A 192 0.81 -16.03 -18.28
CA ARG A 192 1.11 -17.46 -18.06
C ARG A 192 0.01 -18.21 -17.29
N VAL A 193 -0.69 -17.54 -16.38
CA VAL A 193 -1.77 -18.16 -15.57
C VAL A 193 -3.17 -17.96 -16.15
N GLY A 194 -3.27 -17.46 -17.39
CA GLY A 194 -4.53 -17.35 -18.13
C GLY A 194 -5.43 -16.18 -17.72
N LEU A 195 -4.92 -15.21 -16.96
CA LEU A 195 -5.59 -13.92 -16.72
C LEU A 195 -5.37 -12.94 -17.88
N GLY A 196 -4.30 -13.15 -18.65
CA GLY A 196 -3.90 -12.33 -19.78
C GLY A 196 -2.96 -11.19 -19.39
N ALA A 197 -2.05 -10.84 -20.30
CA ALA A 197 -1.05 -9.78 -20.09
C ALA A 197 -1.68 -8.40 -19.78
N GLY A 198 -2.88 -8.13 -20.29
CA GLY A 198 -3.62 -6.89 -20.03
C GLY A 198 -4.22 -6.80 -18.63
N PHE A 199 -4.28 -7.91 -17.88
CA PHE A 199 -4.85 -7.90 -16.53
C PHE A 199 -4.11 -6.94 -15.59
N VAL A 200 -2.80 -6.77 -15.75
CA VAL A 200 -2.00 -5.88 -14.89
C VAL A 200 -2.39 -4.40 -15.01
N GLU A 201 -2.99 -3.98 -16.14
CA GLU A 201 -3.32 -2.57 -16.41
C GLU A 201 -4.27 -1.97 -15.37
N GLN A 202 -5.11 -2.79 -14.74
CA GLN A 202 -6.02 -2.33 -13.70
C GLN A 202 -5.28 -1.69 -12.50
N PHE A 203 -4.02 -2.08 -12.26
CA PHE A 203 -3.18 -1.59 -11.17
C PHE A 203 -2.31 -0.40 -11.57
N VAL A 204 -2.16 -0.11 -12.86
CA VAL A 204 -1.23 0.91 -13.36
C VAL A 204 -1.81 2.30 -13.19
N ARG A 205 -1.00 3.24 -12.70
CA ARG A 205 -1.35 4.67 -12.56
C ARG A 205 -0.26 5.59 -13.06
#